data_AF-A0A960JKR3-F1
#
_entry.id   AF-A0A960JKR3-F1
#
_cell.length_a   1.000
_cell.length_b   1.000
_cell.length_c   1.000
_cell.angle_alpha   90.00
_cell.angle_beta   90.00
_cell.angle_gamma   90.00
#
_symmetry.space_group_name_H-M   'P 1'
#
loop_
_entity.id
_entity.type
_entity.pdbx_description
1 polymer ?
#
loop_
_entity_poly.entity_id
_entity_poly.type
_entity_poly.pdbx_seq_one_letter_code
_entity_poly.pdbx_strand_id
1 'polypeptide(L)'
;MALTEASRNVLYTRFLELVDDEKAVSELLSYYPARDIDEPATRDLVMTTSAELRAEMADLRAEIAELRAELKGDIADLRSEFKGDIAELRSEMDRKLQSNFRWTITTMIALITPLYAILIAQLIVG
;
A
#
# COMPACT_ATOMS: atom_id res chain seq x y z
N MET A 1 46.84 -9.85 -7.46
CA MET A 1 46.70 -8.38 -7.63
C MET A 1 47.14 -8.10 -9.05
N ALA A 2 46.26 -7.67 -9.94
CA ALA A 2 46.59 -7.52 -11.35
C ALA A 2 47.15 -6.11 -11.63
N LEU A 3 48.14 -6.02 -12.52
CA LEU A 3 48.80 -4.77 -12.90
C LEU A 3 48.15 -4.22 -14.19
N THR A 4 48.13 -2.90 -14.36
CA THR A 4 47.71 -2.30 -15.64
C THR A 4 48.74 -2.60 -16.73
N GLU A 5 48.32 -2.60 -18.00
CA GLU A 5 49.22 -2.92 -19.14
C GLU A 5 50.44 -1.98 -19.21
N ALA A 6 50.24 -0.69 -18.94
CA ALA A 6 51.32 0.30 -18.86
C ALA A 6 52.29 0.00 -17.70
N SER A 7 51.78 -0.32 -16.52
CA SER A 7 52.60 -0.67 -15.36
C SER A 7 53.37 -1.97 -15.58
N ARG A 8 52.74 -2.94 -16.26
CA ARG A 8 53.37 -4.21 -16.63
C ARG A 8 54.53 -4.02 -17.60
N ASN A 9 54.36 -3.18 -18.62
CA ASN A 9 55.41 -2.94 -19.61
C ASN A 9 56.64 -2.28 -18.96
N VAL A 10 56.41 -1.28 -18.10
CA VAL A 10 57.48 -0.65 -17.32
C VAL A 10 58.22 -1.66 -16.44
N LEU A 11 57.50 -2.56 -15.77
CA LEU A 11 58.12 -3.60 -14.95
C LEU A 11 58.89 -4.62 -15.80
N TYR A 12 58.36 -5.03 -16.96
CA TYR A 12 59.06 -5.93 -17.89
C TYR A 12 60.40 -5.34 -18.33
N THR A 13 60.41 -4.09 -18.80
CA THR A 13 61.65 -3.42 -19.25
C THR A 13 62.66 -3.31 -18.11
N ARG A 14 62.23 -2.88 -16.91
CA ARG A 14 63.12 -2.69 -15.76
C ARG A 14 63.68 -3.99 -15.19
N PHE A 15 62.87 -5.04 -15.12
CA PHE A 15 63.34 -6.34 -14.62
C PHE A 15 64.26 -7.04 -15.62
N LEU A 16 64.02 -6.88 -16.92
CA LEU A 16 64.90 -7.42 -17.97
C LEU A 16 66.28 -6.77 -17.94
N GLU A 17 66.36 -5.45 -17.67
CA GLU A 17 67.63 -4.73 -17.45
C GLU A 17 68.42 -5.24 -16.21
N LEU A 18 67.74 -5.74 -15.18
CA LEU A 18 68.35 -6.13 -13.90
C LEU A 18 68.75 -7.61 -13.83
N VAL A 19 67.94 -8.49 -14.41
CA VAL A 19 68.09 -9.96 -14.28
C VAL A 19 68.78 -10.54 -15.52
N ASP A 20 68.74 -9.85 -16.66
CA ASP A 20 69.29 -10.28 -17.97
C ASP A 20 68.82 -11.68 -18.42
N ASP A 21 67.67 -12.12 -17.90
CA ASP A 21 67.02 -13.39 -18.24
C ASP A 21 65.56 -13.13 -18.59
N GLU A 22 65.28 -13.13 -19.89
CA GLU A 22 63.96 -12.89 -20.45
C GLU A 22 62.93 -13.94 -19.99
N LYS A 23 63.34 -15.20 -19.82
CA LYS A 23 62.45 -16.29 -19.42
C LYS A 23 62.03 -16.16 -17.98
N ALA A 24 62.97 -15.84 -17.08
CA ALA A 24 62.69 -15.63 -15.67
C ALA A 24 61.75 -14.44 -15.46
N VAL A 25 61.95 -13.33 -16.19
CA VAL A 25 61.08 -12.15 -16.11
C VAL A 25 59.68 -12.46 -16.65
N SER A 26 59.58 -13.19 -17.76
CA SER A 26 58.30 -13.63 -18.30
C SER A 26 57.54 -14.56 -17.35
N GLU A 27 58.25 -15.48 -16.68
CA GLU A 27 57.66 -16.40 -15.70
C GLU A 27 57.18 -15.65 -14.44
N LEU A 28 57.97 -14.69 -13.93
CA LEU A 28 57.57 -13.85 -12.80
C LEU A 28 56.34 -12.99 -13.11
N LEU A 29 56.25 -12.43 -14.31
CA LEU A 29 55.10 -11.63 -14.74
C LEU A 29 53.86 -12.47 -15.07
N SER A 30 54.01 -13.79 -15.27
CA SER A 30 52.87 -14.70 -15.42
C SER A 30 52.03 -14.77 -14.13
N TYR A 31 52.66 -14.61 -12.97
CA TYR A 31 51.97 -14.49 -11.67
C TYR A 31 51.19 -13.18 -11.51
N TYR A 32 51.47 -12.19 -12.37
CA TYR A 32 50.80 -10.88 -12.38
C TYR A 32 50.18 -10.60 -13.76
N PRO A 33 49.05 -11.26 -14.09
CA PRO A 33 48.30 -11.00 -15.33
C PRO A 33 47.94 -9.51 -15.45
N ALA A 34 48.02 -8.96 -16.67
CA ALA A 34 47.48 -7.66 -16.99
C ALA A 34 45.98 -7.82 -16.87
N ARG A 35 45.38 -7.00 -16.02
CA ARG A 35 43.94 -6.88 -15.98
C ARG A 35 43.69 -5.42 -16.23
N ASP A 36 42.94 -5.13 -17.28
CA ASP A 36 42.38 -3.81 -17.46
C ASP A 36 41.45 -3.58 -16.27
N ILE A 37 41.94 -2.87 -15.27
CA ILE A 37 41.16 -2.45 -14.10
C ILE A 37 40.08 -1.44 -14.55
N ASP A 38 40.21 -0.94 -15.79
CA ASP A 38 39.23 -0.19 -16.58
C ASP A 38 38.47 -1.10 -17.56
N GLU A 39 37.94 -2.23 -17.11
CA GLU A 39 36.66 -2.64 -17.68
C GLU A 39 35.59 -1.91 -16.87
N PRO A 40 35.26 -0.64 -17.21
CA PRO A 40 34.11 0.01 -16.58
C PRO A 40 32.97 -0.97 -16.75
N ALA A 41 32.18 -1.22 -15.70
CA ALA A 41 30.91 -1.93 -15.84
C ALA A 41 30.31 -1.46 -17.17
N THR A 42 30.24 -2.36 -18.17
CA THR A 42 30.16 -1.97 -19.59
C THR A 42 29.10 -0.90 -19.65
N ARG A 43 29.39 0.30 -20.15
CA ARG A 43 28.46 1.45 -20.06
C ARG A 43 27.01 1.04 -20.39
N ASP A 44 26.89 0.07 -21.30
CA ASP A 44 25.72 -0.72 -21.64
C ASP A 44 25.02 -1.42 -20.44
N LEU A 45 25.71 -2.25 -19.64
CA LEU A 45 25.19 -2.87 -18.42
C LEU A 45 24.64 -1.84 -17.42
N VAL A 46 25.36 -0.73 -17.19
CA VAL A 46 24.88 0.35 -16.31
C VAL A 46 23.65 1.04 -16.90
N MET A 47 23.61 1.24 -18.21
CA MET A 47 22.44 1.78 -18.90
C MET A 47 21.23 0.83 -18.78
N THR A 48 21.42 -0.46 -19.03
CA THR A 48 20.40 -1.50 -18.95
C THR A 48 19.82 -1.61 -17.54
N THR A 49 20.67 -1.79 -16.52
CA THR A 49 20.21 -1.85 -15.12
C THR A 49 19.53 -0.55 -14.68
N SER A 50 19.99 0.61 -15.14
CA SER A 50 19.31 1.88 -14.85
C SER A 50 17.97 2.04 -15.57
N ALA A 51 17.78 1.37 -16.71
CA ALA A 51 16.52 1.35 -17.44
C ALA A 51 15.53 0.40 -16.75
N GLU A 52 15.98 -0.78 -16.34
CA GLU A 52 15.21 -1.76 -15.56
C GLU A 52 14.72 -1.15 -14.24
N LEU A 53 15.61 -0.52 -13.46
CA LEU A 53 15.22 0.17 -12.22
C LEU A 53 14.20 1.28 -12.44
N ARG A 54 14.28 2.00 -13.58
CA ARG A 54 13.28 3.03 -13.91
C ARG A 54 11.93 2.42 -14.28
N ALA A 55 11.94 1.28 -14.98
CA ALA A 55 10.72 0.54 -15.30
C ALA A 55 10.06 0.01 -14.01
N GLU A 56 10.81 -0.67 -13.14
CA GLU A 56 10.29 -1.14 -11.86
C GLU A 56 9.75 0.01 -10.99
N MET A 57 10.45 1.15 -10.95
CA MET A 57 9.97 2.35 -10.25
C MET A 57 8.69 2.94 -10.87
N ALA A 58 8.49 2.80 -12.19
CA ALA A 58 7.27 3.23 -12.84
C ALA A 58 6.12 2.28 -12.53
N ASP A 59 6.37 0.97 -12.56
CA ASP A 59 5.39 -0.08 -12.23
C ASP A 59 4.94 0.04 -10.78
N LEU A 60 5.87 0.18 -9.83
CA LEU A 60 5.55 0.41 -8.41
C LEU A 60 4.72 1.69 -8.20
N ARG A 61 4.99 2.76 -8.97
CA ARG A 61 4.18 3.98 -8.90
C ARG A 61 2.77 3.76 -9.44
N ALA A 62 2.62 2.94 -10.48
CA ALA A 62 1.32 2.58 -11.02
C ALA A 62 0.53 1.73 -10.02
N GLU A 63 1.14 0.68 -9.45
CA GLU A 63 0.52 -0.15 -8.41
C GLU A 63 0.10 0.68 -7.18
N ILE A 64 0.94 1.60 -6.71
CA ILE A 64 0.59 2.50 -5.61
C ILE A 64 -0.59 3.41 -5.98
N ALA A 65 -0.67 3.87 -7.23
CA ALA A 65 -1.78 4.70 -7.70
C ALA A 65 -3.09 3.91 -7.77
N GLU A 66 -3.02 2.66 -8.24
CA GLU A 66 -4.15 1.73 -8.29
C GLU A 66 -4.66 1.39 -6.89
N LEU A 67 -3.78 0.96 -5.98
CA LEU A 67 -4.14 0.69 -4.57
C LEU A 67 -4.76 1.92 -3.88
N ARG A 68 -4.28 3.13 -4.18
CA ARG A 68 -4.88 4.36 -3.66
C ARG A 68 -6.28 4.61 -4.23
N ALA A 69 -6.52 4.27 -5.49
CA ALA A 69 -7.82 4.41 -6.12
C ALA A 69 -8.81 3.39 -5.53
N GLU A 70 -8.40 2.13 -5.37
CA GLU A 70 -9.17 1.07 -4.74
C GLU A 70 -9.56 1.45 -3.30
N LEU A 71 -8.59 1.80 -2.46
CA LEU A 71 -8.86 2.22 -1.07
C LEU A 71 -9.80 3.41 -0.99
N LYS A 72 -9.73 4.35 -1.94
CA LYS A 72 -10.68 5.47 -1.99
C LYS A 72 -12.09 5.01 -2.38
N GLY A 73 -12.20 4.03 -3.27
CA GLY A 73 -13.45 3.34 -3.61
C GLY A 73 -14.05 2.66 -2.39
N ASP A 74 -13.30 1.79 -1.73
CA ASP A 74 -13.73 1.05 -0.55
C ASP A 74 -14.20 1.98 0.58
N ILE A 75 -13.47 3.08 0.82
CA ILE A 75 -13.87 4.09 1.81
C ILE A 75 -15.20 4.77 1.42
N ALA A 76 -15.42 5.03 0.14
CA ALA A 76 -16.66 5.64 -0.33
C ALA A 76 -17.85 4.67 -0.18
N ASP A 77 -17.64 3.40 -0.51
CA ASP A 77 -18.65 2.35 -0.41
C ASP A 77 -19.02 2.09 1.05
N LEU A 78 -18.05 1.89 1.94
CA LEU A 78 -18.27 1.75 3.38
C LEU A 78 -19.00 2.97 3.97
N ARG A 79 -18.68 4.18 3.52
CA ARG A 79 -19.38 5.40 3.95
C ARG A 79 -20.84 5.43 3.48
N SER A 80 -21.12 4.89 2.29
CA SER A 80 -22.46 4.77 1.75
C SER A 80 -23.28 3.76 2.55
N GLU A 81 -22.72 2.56 2.77
CA GLU A 81 -23.32 1.50 3.58
C GLU A 81 -23.66 2.00 4.97
N PHE A 82 -22.70 2.61 5.67
CA PHE A 82 -22.93 3.13 7.02
C PHE A 82 -24.02 4.22 7.08
N LYS A 83 -24.14 5.07 6.06
CA LYS A 83 -25.25 6.03 5.98
C LYS A 83 -26.59 5.33 5.75
N GLY A 84 -26.60 4.26 4.95
CA GLY A 84 -27.76 3.39 4.75
C GLY A 84 -28.23 2.79 6.08
N ASP A 85 -27.32 2.16 6.81
CA ASP A 85 -27.60 1.53 8.11
C ASP A 85 -28.16 2.54 9.12
N ILE A 86 -27.60 3.76 9.18
CA ILE A 86 -28.12 4.83 10.04
C ILE A 86 -29.54 5.22 9.64
N ALA A 87 -29.83 5.34 8.34
CA ALA A 87 -31.16 5.69 7.86
C ALA A 87 -32.18 4.59 8.18
N GLU A 88 -31.79 3.33 8.00
CA GLU A 88 -32.61 2.18 8.36
C GLU A 88 -32.89 2.13 9.87
N LEU A 89 -31.87 2.30 10.71
CA LEU A 89 -32.02 2.33 12.17
C LEU A 89 -32.95 3.46 12.61
N ARG A 90 -32.81 4.66 12.03
CA ARG A 90 -33.73 5.79 12.30
C ARG A 90 -35.16 5.45 11.92
N SER A 91 -35.36 4.85 10.74
CA SER A 91 -36.70 4.42 10.29
C SER A 91 -37.29 3.35 11.20
N GLU A 92 -36.48 2.40 11.66
CA GLU A 92 -36.93 1.36 12.59
C GLU A 92 -37.33 1.96 13.94
N MET A 93 -36.53 2.89 14.48
CA MET A 93 -36.83 3.60 15.71
C MET A 93 -38.13 4.41 15.59
N ASP A 94 -38.31 5.17 14.51
CA ASP A 94 -39.53 5.95 14.28
C ASP A 94 -40.77 5.03 14.19
N ARG A 95 -40.66 3.90 13.48
CA ARG A 95 -41.74 2.90 13.41
C ARG A 95 -42.08 2.30 14.76
N LYS A 96 -41.07 1.89 15.55
CA LYS A 96 -41.28 1.34 16.89
C LYS A 96 -41.92 2.36 17.82
N LEU A 97 -41.44 3.61 17.78
CA LEU A 97 -41.98 4.70 18.58
C LEU A 97 -43.45 4.97 18.22
N GLN A 98 -43.76 5.12 16.93
CA GLN A 98 -45.14 5.32 16.46
C GLN A 98 -46.06 4.15 16.83
N SER A 99 -45.61 2.91 16.66
CA SER A 99 -46.37 1.72 17.04
C SER A 99 -46.68 1.71 18.53
N ASN A 100 -45.66 1.99 19.36
CA ASN A 100 -45.83 2.07 20.81
C ASN A 100 -46.84 3.16 21.19
N PHE A 101 -46.70 4.38 20.63
CA PHE A 101 -47.65 5.47 20.88
C PHE A 101 -49.08 5.11 20.45
N ARG A 102 -49.26 4.50 19.28
CA ARG A 102 -50.59 4.06 18.82
C ARG A 102 -51.23 3.07 19.78
N TRP A 103 -50.48 2.07 20.24
CA TRP A 103 -51.00 1.10 21.21
C TRP A 103 -51.30 1.74 22.55
N THR A 104 -50.40 2.60 23.08
CA THR A 104 -50.62 3.30 24.35
C THR A 104 -51.84 4.22 24.31
N ILE A 105 -52.05 4.97 23.23
CA ILE A 105 -53.24 5.83 23.09
C ILE A 105 -54.51 4.96 23.05
N THR A 106 -54.47 3.86 22.29
CA THR A 106 -55.62 2.94 22.17
C THR A 106 -56.00 2.34 23.51
N THR A 107 -55.00 1.91 24.32
CA THR A 107 -55.26 1.36 25.66
C THR A 107 -55.77 2.42 26.65
N MET A 108 -55.22 3.63 26.62
CA MET A 108 -55.71 4.74 27.46
C MET A 108 -57.17 5.08 27.16
N ILE A 109 -57.55 5.18 25.89
CA ILE A 109 -58.95 5.44 25.49
C ILE A 109 -59.84 4.31 26.01
N ALA A 110 -59.46 3.06 25.81
CA ALA A 110 -60.24 1.90 26.25
C ALA A 110 -60.48 1.88 27.78
N LEU A 111 -59.53 2.37 28.59
CA LEU A 111 -59.68 2.49 30.05
C LEU A 111 -60.52 3.70 30.47
N ILE A 112 -60.45 4.82 29.74
CA ILE A 112 -61.09 6.10 30.12
C ILE A 112 -62.56 6.15 29.70
N THR A 113 -62.91 5.66 28.50
CA THR A 113 -64.29 5.67 27.98
C THR A 113 -65.33 5.08 28.94
N PRO A 114 -65.13 3.90 29.57
CA PRO A 114 -66.12 3.35 30.50
C PRO A 114 -66.27 4.21 31.77
N LEU A 115 -65.18 4.82 32.27
CA LEU A 115 -65.24 5.69 33.45
C LEU A 115 -66.10 6.92 33.19
N TYR A 116 -65.99 7.53 32.00
CA TYR A 116 -66.87 8.63 31.61
C TYR A 116 -68.34 8.22 31.50
N ALA A 117 -68.62 7.04 30.94
CA ALA A 117 -69.99 6.53 30.86
C ALA A 117 -70.62 6.32 32.25
N ILE A 118 -69.84 5.78 33.20
CA ILE A 118 -70.26 5.60 34.60
C ILE A 118 -70.54 6.94 35.27
N LEU A 119 -69.65 7.93 35.11
CA LEU A 119 -69.82 9.27 35.68
C LEU A 119 -71.12 9.95 35.19
N ILE A 120 -71.41 9.85 33.89
CA ILE A 120 -72.64 10.39 33.30
C ILE A 120 -73.87 9.69 33.87
N ALA A 121 -73.84 8.36 34.00
CA ALA A 121 -74.95 7.61 34.57
C ALA A 121 -75.25 8.01 36.03
N GLN A 122 -74.20 8.25 36.84
CA GLN A 122 -74.36 8.70 38.22
C GLN A 122 -75.00 10.10 38.30
N LEU A 123 -74.64 11.01 37.39
CA LEU A 123 -75.19 12.37 37.35
C LEU A 123 -76.68 12.41 36.96
N ILE A 124 -77.15 11.44 36.16
CA ILE A 124 -78.56 11.38 35.73
C ILE A 124 -79.47 10.81 36.83
N VAL A 125 -78.94 9.89 37.65
CA VAL A 125 -79.73 9.17 38.67
C VAL A 125 -79.76 9.90 40.02
N GLY A 126 -78.80 10.79 40.31
CA GLY A 126 -78.75 11.60 41.54
C GLY A 126 -79.42 12.96 41.39
#